data_AF-H6N2P0-F1
#
_entry.id   AF-H6N2P0-F1
#
_cell.length_a   1.000
_cell.length_b   1.000
_cell.length_c   1.000
_cell.angle_alpha   90.00
_cell.angle_beta   90.00
_cell.angle_gamma   90.00
#
_symmetry.space_group_name_H-M   'P 1'
#
loop_
_entity.id
_entity.type
_entity.pdbx_description
1 polymer ?
#
loop_
_entity_poly.entity_id
_entity_poly.type
_entity_poly.pdbx_seq_one_letter_code
_entity_poly.pdbx_strand_id
1 'polypeptide(L)'
;MASALHIVGKNSHETPSPPDIMPPHTRGADPAMTDPIVYADDLQPGQRHELGIHTVSESELVDFASQWDPQAFHVDRAAAESGAFGGLIASGIHSLAIAQRVAVSSVLTSWSVIAGRRLREMEFLAPVRPGDTLSGSMRIESVDLDPRGRGLVTYTTELVNQAGVAVLRFDADVYLRSRGTH
;
A
#
# COMPACT_ATOMS: atom_id res chain seq x y z
N MET A 1 33.16 25.56 50.03
CA MET A 1 33.81 25.90 48.75
C MET A 1 33.28 24.96 47.69
N ALA A 2 32.76 25.52 46.60
CA ALA A 2 32.15 24.78 45.50
C ALA A 2 33.22 24.20 44.56
N SER A 3 32.98 23.03 44.00
CA SER A 3 33.52 22.64 42.69
C SER A 3 32.58 21.68 42.01
N ALA A 4 32.11 22.12 40.84
CA ALA A 4 31.30 21.39 39.89
C ALA A 4 32.18 20.46 39.05
N LEU A 5 31.62 19.32 38.62
CA LEU A 5 32.13 18.58 37.47
C LEU A 5 30.98 18.45 36.47
N HIS A 6 31.05 19.25 35.42
CA HIS A 6 30.22 19.16 34.22
C HIS A 6 30.80 18.06 33.32
N ILE A 7 30.00 17.04 32.99
CA ILE A 7 30.27 16.16 31.85
C ILE A 7 29.16 16.41 30.84
N VAL A 8 29.46 17.19 29.80
CA VAL A 8 28.61 17.36 28.62
C VAL A 8 29.04 16.33 27.60
N GLY A 9 28.27 15.25 27.45
CA GLY A 9 28.34 14.37 26.30
C GLY A 9 27.58 15.02 25.14
N LYS A 10 28.30 15.42 24.08
CA LYS A 10 27.69 15.79 22.80
C LYS A 10 27.22 14.51 22.13
N ASN A 11 25.93 14.20 22.22
CA ASN A 11 25.30 13.26 21.29
C ASN A 11 24.89 14.03 20.03
N SER A 12 25.70 13.91 18.98
CA SER A 12 25.30 14.25 17.62
C SER A 12 24.16 13.32 17.21
N HIS A 13 22.93 13.82 17.22
CA HIS A 13 21.82 13.16 16.54
C HIS A 13 22.04 13.29 15.04
N GLU A 14 22.60 12.24 14.42
CA GLU A 14 22.41 12.01 12.99
C GLU A 14 20.93 11.70 12.76
N THR A 15 20.29 12.52 11.95
CA THR A 15 18.98 12.21 11.37
C THR A 15 19.12 10.96 10.50
N PRO A 16 18.31 9.90 10.69
CA PRO A 16 18.35 8.75 9.81
C PRO A 16 18.06 9.19 8.37
N SER A 17 18.84 8.69 7.42
CA SER A 17 18.58 8.91 6.00
C SER A 17 17.18 8.40 5.65
N PRO A 18 16.44 9.07 4.76
CA PRO A 18 15.16 8.56 4.29
C PRO A 18 15.35 7.16 3.69
N PRO A 19 14.37 6.25 3.83
CA PRO A 19 14.45 4.95 3.19
C PRO A 19 14.62 5.14 1.68
N ASP A 20 15.42 4.27 1.06
CA ASP A 20 15.61 4.25 -0.39
C ASP A 20 14.24 4.10 -1.06
N ILE A 21 13.67 5.23 -1.50
CA ILE A 21 12.49 5.24 -2.34
C ILE A 21 12.98 4.67 -3.67
N MET A 22 12.82 3.35 -3.82
CA MET A 22 13.08 2.66 -5.06
C MET A 22 12.38 3.45 -6.18
N PRO A 23 13.11 3.88 -7.23
CA PRO A 23 12.51 4.66 -8.29
C PRO A 23 11.33 3.87 -8.86
N PRO A 24 10.26 4.53 -9.35
CA PRO A 24 9.24 3.82 -10.09
C PRO A 24 9.95 3.02 -11.17
N HIS A 25 9.71 1.70 -11.22
CA HIS A 25 10.24 0.88 -12.30
C HIS A 25 9.80 1.54 -13.60
N THR A 26 10.74 2.21 -14.27
CA THR A 26 10.53 2.71 -15.61
C THR A 26 10.36 1.46 -16.45
N ARG A 27 9.11 1.13 -16.77
CA ARG A 27 8.81 0.18 -17.83
C ARG A 27 9.63 0.68 -19.03
N GLY A 28 10.57 -0.12 -19.52
CA GLY A 28 11.25 0.14 -20.77
C GLY A 28 10.20 0.08 -21.87
N ALA A 29 9.49 1.17 -22.08
CA ALA A 29 8.47 1.31 -23.09
C ALA A 29 9.01 2.26 -24.16
N ASP A 30 8.92 1.79 -25.39
CA ASP A 30 9.09 2.57 -26.61
C ASP A 30 8.29 3.89 -26.48
N PRO A 31 8.90 5.08 -26.69
CA PRO A 31 8.23 6.38 -26.54
C PRO A 31 7.01 6.58 -27.44
N ALA A 32 6.69 5.63 -28.33
CA ALA A 32 5.54 5.64 -29.21
C ALA A 32 4.26 4.97 -28.65
N MET A 33 4.28 4.33 -27.47
CA MET A 33 3.08 3.70 -26.89
C MET A 33 2.92 3.99 -25.40
N THR A 34 2.44 5.18 -25.08
CA THR A 34 1.77 5.41 -23.81
C THR A 34 0.38 4.79 -23.88
N ASP A 35 0.10 3.79 -23.03
CA ASP A 35 -1.27 3.29 -22.84
C ASP A 35 -2.21 4.49 -22.62
N PRO A 36 -3.40 4.52 -23.26
CA PRO A 36 -4.31 5.65 -23.13
C PRO A 36 -4.73 5.86 -21.67
N ILE A 37 -4.77 7.12 -21.23
CA ILE A 37 -5.27 7.46 -19.89
C ILE A 37 -6.73 7.04 -19.76
N VAL A 38 -7.02 6.25 -18.73
CA VAL A 38 -8.34 5.73 -18.37
C VAL A 38 -9.11 6.77 -17.56
N TYR A 39 -10.33 7.09 -17.98
CA TYR A 39 -11.25 7.99 -17.28
C TYR A 39 -12.36 7.17 -16.61
N ALA A 40 -13.17 7.81 -15.77
CA ALA A 40 -14.30 7.14 -15.13
C ALA A 40 -15.24 6.48 -16.16
N ASP A 41 -15.44 7.12 -17.32
CA ASP A 41 -16.33 6.65 -18.40
C ASP A 41 -15.85 5.34 -19.06
N ASP A 42 -14.58 4.98 -18.88
CA ASP A 42 -13.97 3.78 -19.45
C ASP A 42 -14.10 2.55 -18.54
N LEU A 43 -14.53 2.74 -17.29
CA LEU A 43 -14.64 1.69 -16.29
C LEU A 43 -16.08 1.19 -16.17
N GLN A 44 -16.24 -0.10 -15.92
CA GLN A 44 -17.56 -0.73 -15.81
C GLN A 44 -17.65 -1.64 -14.59
N PRO A 45 -18.79 -1.66 -13.87
CA PRO A 45 -19.04 -2.63 -12.81
C PRO A 45 -18.76 -4.07 -13.26
N GLY A 46 -18.10 -4.84 -12.39
CA GLY A 46 -17.66 -6.22 -12.64
C GLY A 46 -16.30 -6.33 -13.33
N GLN A 47 -15.73 -5.25 -13.88
CA GLN A 47 -14.40 -5.27 -14.47
C GLN A 47 -13.36 -5.63 -13.41
N ARG A 48 -12.51 -6.62 -13.72
CA ARG A 48 -11.43 -7.08 -12.85
C ARG A 48 -10.07 -6.73 -13.43
N HIS A 49 -9.19 -6.26 -12.57
CA HIS A 49 -7.78 -6.02 -12.87
C HIS A 49 -6.92 -6.89 -11.95
N GLU A 50 -6.02 -7.66 -12.55
CA GLU A 50 -4.90 -8.23 -11.78
C GLU A 50 -3.93 -7.12 -11.45
N LEU A 51 -3.44 -7.12 -10.21
CA LEU A 51 -2.40 -6.21 -9.76
C LEU A 51 -1.07 -6.95 -9.70
N GLY A 52 0.00 -6.18 -9.49
CA GLY A 52 1.34 -6.68 -9.34
C GLY A 52 1.53 -7.53 -8.09
N ILE A 53 2.74 -8.08 -7.99
CA ILE A 53 3.18 -8.87 -6.84
C ILE A 53 4.19 -8.09 -6.01
N HIS A 54 4.25 -8.40 -4.71
CA HIS A 54 5.25 -7.85 -3.81
C HIS A 54 5.67 -8.92 -2.78
N THR A 55 6.97 -9.23 -2.73
CA THR A 55 7.52 -10.16 -1.73
C THR A 55 7.95 -9.37 -0.51
N VAL A 56 7.37 -9.70 0.65
CA VAL A 56 7.62 -9.03 1.92
C VAL A 56 8.83 -9.65 2.59
N SER A 57 9.93 -8.91 2.67
CA SER A 57 11.11 -9.24 3.46
C SER A 57 10.88 -8.96 4.96
N GLU A 58 11.67 -9.58 5.82
CA GLU A 58 11.63 -9.25 7.25
C GLU A 58 12.11 -7.82 7.53
N SER A 59 13.16 -7.37 6.83
CA SER A 59 13.74 -6.05 7.04
C SER A 59 12.73 -4.95 6.73
N GLU A 60 12.05 -5.00 5.58
CA GLU A 60 11.06 -3.96 5.25
C GLU A 60 9.86 -3.97 6.22
N LEU A 61 9.49 -5.15 6.72
CA LEU A 61 8.42 -5.31 7.69
C LEU A 61 8.79 -4.60 8.99
N VAL A 62 9.97 -4.87 9.52
CA VAL A 62 10.49 -4.26 10.76
C VAL A 62 10.75 -2.77 10.56
N ASP A 63 11.32 -2.37 9.42
CA ASP A 63 11.63 -0.96 9.10
C ASP A 63 10.35 -0.11 9.00
N PHE A 64 9.30 -0.64 8.37
CA PHE A 64 8.00 0.03 8.31
C PHE A 64 7.37 0.10 9.71
N ALA A 65 7.30 -1.02 10.42
CA ALA A 65 6.66 -1.08 11.73
C ALA A 65 7.36 -0.18 12.75
N SER A 66 8.70 -0.14 12.74
CA SER A 66 9.48 0.72 13.63
C SER A 66 9.14 2.20 13.48
N GLN A 67 8.74 2.63 12.28
CA GLN A 67 8.37 4.02 11.99
C GLN A 67 6.89 4.31 12.26
N TRP A 68 6.00 3.37 11.93
CA TRP A 68 4.56 3.65 11.84
C TRP A 68 3.69 2.89 12.83
N ASP A 69 4.13 1.71 13.28
CA ASP A 69 3.35 0.82 14.14
C ASP A 69 4.27 -0.08 15.01
N PRO A 70 4.99 0.49 16.00
CA PRO A 70 6.08 -0.18 16.71
C PRO A 70 5.57 -1.10 17.83
N GLN A 71 4.47 -1.83 17.59
CA GLN A 71 4.01 -2.87 18.50
C GLN A 71 5.00 -4.05 18.49
N ALA A 72 5.24 -4.65 19.65
CA ALA A 72 6.33 -5.62 19.84
C ALA A 72 6.30 -6.80 18.85
N PHE A 73 5.11 -7.30 18.50
CA PHE A 73 4.95 -8.41 17.54
C PHE A 73 5.23 -8.05 16.07
N HIS A 74 5.55 -6.78 15.78
CA HIS A 74 6.01 -6.32 14.47
C HIS A 74 7.51 -6.04 14.41
N VAL A 75 8.17 -5.80 15.54
CA VAL A 75 9.57 -5.27 15.57
C VAL A 75 10.54 -6.13 16.39
N ASP A 76 10.06 -6.94 17.33
CA ASP A 76 10.88 -7.79 18.18
C ASP A 76 10.57 -9.27 17.92
N ARG A 77 11.53 -9.98 17.33
CA ARG A 77 11.39 -11.40 17.01
C ARG A 77 11.12 -12.27 18.25
N ALA A 78 11.81 -12.04 19.36
CA ALA A 78 11.65 -12.87 20.56
C ALA A 78 10.28 -12.64 21.22
N ALA A 79 9.82 -11.39 21.25
CA ALA A 79 8.47 -11.07 21.71
C ALA A 79 7.40 -11.66 20.78
N ALA A 80 7.63 -11.65 19.47
CA ALA A 80 6.70 -12.18 18.48
C ALA A 80 6.60 -13.72 18.51
N GLU A 81 7.72 -14.42 18.69
CA GLU A 81 7.80 -15.89 18.80
C GLU A 81 7.02 -16.42 20.01
N SER A 82 7.09 -15.73 21.14
CA SER A 82 6.34 -16.07 22.36
C SER A 82 4.90 -15.55 22.36
N GLY A 83 4.52 -14.75 21.37
CA GLY A 83 3.22 -14.11 21.25
C GLY A 83 2.17 -14.94 20.50
N ALA A 84 0.99 -14.34 20.33
CA ALA A 84 -0.18 -15.01 19.74
C ALA A 84 -0.01 -15.48 18.29
N PHE A 85 0.94 -14.90 17.55
CA PHE A 85 1.17 -15.19 16.12
C PHE A 85 2.32 -16.18 15.88
N GLY A 86 3.10 -16.51 16.91
CA GLY A 86 4.23 -17.46 16.83
C GLY A 86 5.36 -17.00 15.92
N GLY A 87 5.59 -15.68 15.82
CA GLY A 87 6.59 -15.06 14.96
C GLY A 87 6.16 -13.68 14.48
N LEU A 88 7.08 -12.98 13.81
CA LEU A 88 6.83 -11.65 13.26
C LEU A 88 5.71 -11.68 12.21
N ILE A 89 4.85 -10.67 12.26
CA ILE A 89 3.82 -10.42 11.26
C ILE A 89 3.88 -8.96 10.84
N ALA A 90 3.45 -8.62 9.62
CA ALA A 90 3.40 -7.24 9.18
C ALA A 90 2.28 -6.47 9.89
N SER A 91 2.50 -5.18 10.11
CA SER A 91 1.41 -4.26 10.47
C SER A 91 0.32 -4.33 9.39
N GLY A 92 -0.96 -4.31 9.79
CA GLY A 92 -2.06 -4.21 8.84
C GLY A 92 -1.95 -2.97 7.94
N ILE A 93 -1.42 -1.86 8.47
CA ILE A 93 -1.18 -0.63 7.71
C ILE A 93 -0.09 -0.83 6.65
N HIS A 94 0.91 -1.66 6.94
CA HIS A 94 1.92 -2.03 5.95
C HIS A 94 1.30 -2.84 4.80
N SER A 95 0.46 -3.83 5.11
CA SER A 95 -0.27 -4.60 4.10
C SER A 95 -1.14 -3.70 3.20
N LEU A 96 -1.80 -2.69 3.78
CA LEU A 96 -2.55 -1.68 3.02
C LEU A 96 -1.63 -0.84 2.12
N ALA A 97 -0.46 -0.42 2.62
CA ALA A 97 0.53 0.31 1.83
C ALA A 97 1.06 -0.52 0.65
N ILE A 98 1.29 -1.82 0.85
CA ILE A 98 1.66 -2.76 -0.21
C ILE A 98 0.52 -2.87 -1.24
N ALA A 99 -0.73 -3.00 -0.80
CA ALA A 99 -1.90 -3.03 -1.70
C ALA A 99 -1.95 -1.78 -2.59
N GLN A 100 -1.73 -0.60 -2.00
CA GLN A 100 -1.66 0.66 -2.73
C GLN A 100 -0.50 0.68 -3.74
N ARG A 101 0.69 0.22 -3.36
CA ARG A 101 1.88 0.15 -4.24
C ARG A 101 1.63 -0.72 -5.46
N VAL A 102 1.07 -1.92 -5.28
CA VAL A 102 0.76 -2.83 -6.40
C VAL A 102 -0.38 -2.28 -7.26
N ALA A 103 -1.38 -1.63 -6.67
CA ALA A 103 -2.45 -0.98 -7.44
C ALA A 103 -1.93 0.17 -8.31
N VAL A 104 -1.07 1.03 -7.77
CA VAL A 104 -0.46 2.16 -8.49
C VAL A 104 0.39 1.69 -9.67
N SER A 105 1.31 0.76 -9.41
CA SER A 105 2.21 0.23 -10.45
C SER A 105 1.49 -0.54 -11.56
N SER A 106 0.28 -1.05 -11.30
CA SER A 106 -0.46 -1.87 -12.25
C SER A 106 -1.49 -1.10 -13.05
N VAL A 107 -2.35 -0.31 -12.38
CA VAL A 107 -3.51 0.33 -13.02
C VAL A 107 -3.63 1.81 -12.72
N LEU A 108 -3.43 2.24 -11.46
CA LEU A 108 -3.83 3.61 -11.08
C LEU A 108 -2.95 4.69 -11.70
N THR A 109 -1.70 4.39 -12.11
CA THR A 109 -0.85 5.35 -12.82
C THR A 109 -1.38 5.69 -14.22
N SER A 110 -2.13 4.77 -14.82
CA SER A 110 -2.78 4.98 -16.13
C SER A 110 -4.19 5.53 -16.01
N TRP A 111 -4.70 5.75 -14.79
CA TRP A 111 -6.03 6.29 -14.55
C TRP A 111 -5.96 7.80 -14.28
N SER A 112 -6.97 8.55 -14.71
CA SER A 112 -7.11 9.98 -14.46
C SER A 112 -7.62 10.26 -13.04
N VAL A 113 -6.92 9.73 -12.03
CA VAL A 113 -7.26 9.85 -10.61
C VAL A 113 -7.16 11.30 -10.17
N ILE A 114 -8.16 11.74 -9.40
CA ILE A 114 -8.19 13.04 -8.72
C ILE A 114 -7.76 12.85 -7.26
N ALA A 115 -8.44 11.97 -6.53
CA ALA A 115 -8.15 11.67 -5.13
C ALA A 115 -8.91 10.42 -4.65
N GLY A 116 -8.32 9.69 -3.71
CA GLY A 116 -9.07 8.75 -2.87
C GLY A 116 -10.01 9.49 -1.92
N ARG A 117 -11.24 9.01 -1.79
CA ARG A 117 -12.29 9.59 -0.94
C ARG A 117 -12.48 8.81 0.35
N ARG A 118 -12.45 7.48 0.28
CA ARG A 118 -12.80 6.61 1.40
C ARG A 118 -12.19 5.22 1.23
N LEU A 119 -11.85 4.62 2.36
CA LEU A 119 -11.67 3.17 2.51
C LEU A 119 -12.77 2.66 3.46
N ARG A 120 -13.38 1.51 3.17
CA ARG A 120 -14.44 0.89 3.97
C ARG A 120 -14.33 -0.64 3.96
N GLU A 121 -15.04 -1.28 4.88
CA GLU A 121 -15.06 -2.75 5.02
C GLU A 121 -13.65 -3.37 4.99
N MET A 122 -12.69 -2.72 5.66
CA MET A 122 -11.30 -3.17 5.67
C MET A 122 -11.12 -4.33 6.65
N GLU A 123 -10.65 -5.45 6.14
CA GLU A 123 -10.49 -6.70 6.87
C GLU A 123 -9.06 -7.23 6.74
N PHE A 124 -8.41 -7.48 7.88
CA PHE A 124 -7.13 -8.16 7.97
C PHE A 124 -7.38 -9.64 8.23
N LEU A 125 -7.47 -10.42 7.15
CA LEU A 125 -8.00 -11.78 7.15
C LEU A 125 -7.01 -12.83 7.65
N ALA A 126 -5.71 -12.61 7.40
CA ALA A 126 -4.62 -13.46 7.84
C ALA A 126 -3.33 -12.64 8.04
N PRO A 127 -2.44 -13.05 8.95
CA PRO A 127 -1.16 -12.36 9.13
C PRO A 127 -0.27 -12.53 7.89
N VAL A 128 0.28 -11.41 7.41
CA VAL A 128 1.36 -11.42 6.42
C VAL A 128 2.67 -11.65 7.14
N ARG A 129 3.48 -12.61 6.67
CA ARG A 129 4.75 -12.98 7.29
C ARG A 129 5.96 -12.62 6.42
N PRO A 130 7.16 -12.50 7.02
CA PRO A 130 8.39 -12.48 6.26
C PRO A 130 8.47 -13.64 5.26
N GLY A 131 8.82 -13.34 4.01
CA GLY A 131 8.89 -14.27 2.90
C GLY A 131 7.59 -14.43 2.10
N ASP A 132 6.46 -13.92 2.58
CA ASP A 132 5.21 -13.99 1.81
C ASP A 132 5.32 -13.17 0.52
N THR A 133 4.85 -13.73 -0.58
CA THR A 133 4.65 -13.01 -1.84
C THR A 133 3.18 -12.72 -2.01
N LEU A 134 2.83 -11.44 -1.92
CA LEU A 134 1.46 -10.97 -2.05
C LEU A 134 1.16 -10.69 -3.52
N SER A 135 -0.01 -11.11 -3.97
CA SER A 135 -0.58 -10.76 -5.27
C SER A 135 -1.94 -10.10 -5.06
N GLY A 136 -2.21 -9.04 -5.81
CA GLY A 136 -3.43 -8.25 -5.65
C GLY A 136 -4.41 -8.42 -6.80
N SER A 137 -5.69 -8.19 -6.52
CA SER A 137 -6.68 -7.95 -7.56
C SER A 137 -7.61 -6.81 -7.17
N MET A 138 -8.16 -6.14 -8.17
CA MET A 138 -9.10 -5.04 -8.03
C MET A 138 -10.35 -5.32 -8.88
N ARG A 139 -11.53 -5.12 -8.31
CA ARG A 139 -12.81 -5.25 -9.04
C ARG A 139 -13.57 -3.95 -8.94
N ILE A 140 -14.02 -3.41 -10.07
CA ILE A 140 -14.91 -2.26 -10.10
C ILE A 140 -16.29 -2.72 -9.64
N GLU A 141 -16.85 -2.06 -8.62
CA GLU A 141 -18.17 -2.35 -8.08
C GLU A 141 -19.22 -1.35 -8.60
N SER A 142 -18.87 -0.06 -8.68
CA SER A 142 -19.76 0.97 -9.25
C SER A 142 -18.98 2.13 -9.87
N VAL A 143 -19.65 2.84 -10.77
CA VAL A 143 -19.16 4.08 -11.39
C VAL A 143 -20.30 5.08 -11.42
N ASP A 144 -20.20 6.13 -10.61
CA ASP A 144 -21.20 7.19 -10.51
C ASP A 144 -20.65 8.51 -11.07
N LEU A 145 -21.02 8.83 -12.31
CA LEU A 145 -20.62 10.08 -12.97
C LEU A 145 -21.38 11.29 -12.37
N ASP A 146 -20.67 12.41 -12.17
CA ASP A 146 -21.25 13.67 -11.70
C ASP A 146 -21.12 14.80 -12.74
N PRO A 147 -22.03 15.81 -12.72
CA PRO A 147 -22.03 16.90 -13.71
C PRO A 147 -20.80 17.83 -13.67
N ARG A 148 -19.86 17.63 -12.74
CA ARG A 148 -18.63 18.41 -12.63
C ARG A 148 -17.47 17.77 -13.41
N GLY A 149 -17.77 16.82 -14.31
CA GLY A 149 -16.77 16.13 -15.12
C GLY A 149 -15.92 15.16 -14.31
N ARG A 150 -16.52 14.48 -13.33
CA ARG A 150 -15.85 13.48 -12.49
C ARG A 150 -16.72 12.24 -12.36
N GLY A 151 -16.12 11.11 -12.04
CA GLY A 151 -16.83 9.92 -11.59
C GLY A 151 -16.34 9.48 -10.23
N LEU A 152 -17.25 9.09 -9.35
CA LEU A 152 -16.92 8.32 -8.16
C LEU A 152 -16.87 6.85 -8.58
N VAL A 153 -15.66 6.29 -8.59
CA VAL A 153 -15.43 4.88 -8.89
C VAL A 153 -15.22 4.17 -7.57
N THR A 154 -15.99 3.10 -7.39
CA THR A 154 -15.89 2.24 -6.22
C THR A 154 -15.31 0.91 -6.64
N TYR A 155 -14.29 0.42 -5.93
CA TYR A 155 -13.68 -0.87 -6.21
C TYR A 155 -13.34 -1.64 -4.94
N THR A 156 -13.39 -2.97 -5.02
CA THR A 156 -12.88 -3.86 -3.99
C THR A 156 -11.46 -4.29 -4.36
N THR A 157 -10.54 -4.21 -3.40
CA THR A 157 -9.18 -4.73 -3.50
C THR A 157 -9.03 -5.95 -2.59
N GLU A 158 -8.38 -6.99 -3.10
CA GLU A 158 -8.00 -8.17 -2.33
C GLU A 158 -6.51 -8.45 -2.54
N LEU A 159 -5.79 -8.73 -1.44
CA LEU A 159 -4.45 -9.33 -1.48
C LEU A 159 -4.51 -10.77 -1.00
N VAL A 160 -3.81 -11.64 -1.73
CA VAL A 160 -3.58 -13.05 -1.36
C VAL A 160 -2.09 -13.36 -1.34
N ASN A 161 -1.66 -14.29 -0.49
CA ASN A 161 -0.27 -14.76 -0.50
C ASN A 161 -0.04 -15.86 -1.55
N GLN A 162 1.20 -16.37 -1.64
CA GLN A 162 1.61 -17.41 -2.58
C GLN A 162 0.86 -18.75 -2.44
N ALA A 163 0.20 -18.99 -1.31
CA ALA A 163 -0.65 -20.17 -1.08
C ALA A 163 -2.13 -19.92 -1.44
N GLY A 164 -2.48 -18.73 -1.94
CA GLY A 164 -3.85 -18.32 -2.24
C GLY A 164 -4.67 -17.95 -1.00
N VAL A 165 -4.04 -17.74 0.17
CA VAL A 165 -4.73 -17.30 1.38
C VAL A 165 -4.95 -15.79 1.29
N ALA A 166 -6.21 -15.35 1.42
CA ALA A 166 -6.55 -13.93 1.51
C ALA A 166 -6.00 -13.32 2.80
N VAL A 167 -5.27 -12.21 2.68
CA VAL A 167 -4.62 -11.52 3.81
C VAL A 167 -5.23 -10.15 4.10
N LEU A 168 -5.72 -9.47 3.06
CA LEU A 168 -6.33 -8.15 3.17
C LEU A 168 -7.46 -8.04 2.14
N ARG A 169 -8.59 -7.50 2.58
CA ARG A 169 -9.68 -7.06 1.70
C ARG A 169 -10.17 -5.69 2.15
N PHE A 170 -10.49 -4.81 1.20
CA PHE A 170 -11.16 -3.55 1.48
C PHE A 170 -11.84 -3.01 0.23
N ASP A 171 -12.82 -2.14 0.44
CA ASP A 171 -13.38 -1.31 -0.62
C ASP A 171 -12.79 0.10 -0.57
N ALA A 172 -12.60 0.70 -1.74
CA ALA A 172 -12.20 2.08 -1.88
C ALA A 172 -13.16 2.86 -2.78
N ASP A 173 -13.34 4.13 -2.43
CA ASP A 173 -13.99 5.12 -3.29
C ASP A 173 -12.93 6.10 -3.79
N VAL A 174 -12.84 6.28 -5.10
CA VAL A 174 -11.86 7.15 -5.74
C VAL A 174 -12.55 8.04 -6.77
N TYR A 175 -12.23 9.33 -6.76
CA TYR A 175 -12.66 10.22 -7.82
C TYR A 175 -11.70 10.13 -9.00
N LEU A 176 -12.25 9.86 -10.19
CA LEU A 176 -11.57 10.00 -11.47
C LEU A 176 -12.17 11.19 -12.22
N ARG A 177 -11.40 11.78 -13.15
CA ARG A 177 -11.98 12.66 -14.17
C ARG A 177 -12.90 11.86 -15.08
N SER A 178 -13.96 12.50 -15.54
CA SER A 178 -14.82 12.03 -16.63
C SER A 178 -14.66 12.95 -17.82
N ARG A 179 -14.78 12.41 -19.04
CA ARG A 179 -14.78 13.20 -20.28
C ARG A 179 -16.09 13.98 -20.46
N GLY A 180 -17.11 13.68 -19.65
CA GLY A 180 -18.46 14.19 -19.80
C GLY A 180 -19.20 13.46 -20.92
N THR A 181 -20.52 13.36 -20.79
CA THR A 181 -21.37 13.02 -21.94
C THR A 181 -21.42 14.24 -22.85
N HIS A 182 -21.04 14.06 -24.12
CA HIS A 182 -21.37 15.03 -25.18
C HIS A 182 -22.88 15.28 -25.25
#